data_AF-A0A1A6B8U6-F1
#
_entry.id   AF-A0A1A6B8U6-F1
#
_cell.length_a   1.000
_cell.length_b   1.000
_cell.length_c   1.000
_cell.angle_alpha   90.00
_cell.angle_beta   90.00
_cell.angle_gamma   90.00
#
_symmetry.space_group_name_H-M   'P 1'
#
loop_
_entity.id
_entity.type
_entity.pdbx_description
1 polymer ?
#
loop_
_entity_poly.entity_id
_entity_poly.type
_entity_poly.pdbx_seq_one_letter_code
_entity_poly.pdbx_strand_id
1 'polypeptide(L)'
;MTVGRRRELLPFRVSLGRGEALDGFLERLADANGLRSAEIIRRIKTMSGPSAPTTAFMMFKPDPQLIERVQRLSGITGTSLANATLRRFDLGLPLFLEGLDPLARHTFRQVVTQGWFPQFGSQTCVECIAQDGIWRLEWRLPIVATCIRHGIFLTAQCAGCDQRFRTHRYAVLRPIIDASQPCGNSLGLRTQCRHSVSAHARVPADPRVLATARQIDHALRGEPTAMLGELTNPRLYLAELRHLATLLLHLLSRPGGVAYAGWADDIHREAITRTTDLRGPRWGISPPSSAEARGQILAEAQVILEQDGLAAAADHLAPWLSLIDDTPNGPTGWLRNHTKRTPTMGRLIDASLSRRHHVGRRLGNRPAVAALSPDAIPQLVDVEIYRDLFDGMLGSYEWTGRMYVSLCLVRAATNASTWAEAATAIGLDPTLGTSTARAASSRRCVSPEVFTGAVRAAELVLPRNRDFRERESRVRALANPSSTAREEWCTSVSPHRKRTTWSYALTWMWCEVAQGPLDTSPAWAVAPSSPVKAAYRAFAARLTPSTRDELRLLASR
;
A
#
# COMPACT_ATOMS: atom_id res chain seq x y z
N MET A 1 63.06 13.27 -34.85
CA MET A 1 63.18 13.66 -33.42
C MET A 1 61.80 13.71 -32.80
N THR A 2 61.40 12.62 -32.15
CA THR A 2 60.11 12.42 -31.49
C THR A 2 60.11 13.23 -30.19
N VAL A 3 59.39 14.35 -30.16
CA VAL A 3 59.16 15.11 -28.94
C VAL A 3 58.45 14.18 -27.95
N GLY A 4 59.19 13.72 -26.94
CA GLY A 4 58.66 12.86 -25.89
C GLY A 4 57.43 13.50 -25.26
N ARG A 5 56.27 12.85 -25.38
CA ARG A 5 55.06 13.18 -24.62
C ARG A 5 55.44 13.18 -23.14
N ARG A 6 55.67 14.36 -22.57
CA ARG A 6 55.78 14.54 -21.11
C ARG A 6 54.58 13.85 -20.48
N ARG A 7 54.83 12.96 -19.52
CA ARG A 7 53.79 12.31 -18.70
C ARG A 7 52.83 13.38 -18.19
N GLU A 8 51.57 13.33 -18.61
CA GLU A 8 50.48 14.25 -18.16
C GLU A 8 50.06 14.03 -16.71
N LEU A 9 50.71 13.09 -16.05
CA LEU A 9 50.53 12.73 -14.67
C LEU A 9 50.79 13.91 -13.74
N LEU A 10 49.91 14.11 -12.76
CA LEU A 10 50.10 15.13 -11.72
C LEU A 10 51.35 14.82 -10.85
N PRO A 11 52.01 15.82 -10.23
CA PRO A 11 53.18 15.57 -9.39
C PRO A 11 52.90 14.66 -8.18
N PHE A 12 51.83 14.92 -7.44
CA PHE A 12 51.43 14.14 -6.28
C PHE A 12 50.32 13.15 -6.62
N ARG A 13 50.42 11.96 -6.03
CA ARG A 13 49.47 10.86 -6.20
C ARG A 13 48.78 10.57 -4.89
N VAL A 14 47.47 10.38 -4.97
CA VAL A 14 46.67 9.84 -3.88
C VAL A 14 46.11 8.50 -4.32
N SER A 15 46.06 7.55 -3.40
CA SER A 15 45.38 6.27 -3.65
C SER A 15 43.87 6.47 -3.66
N LEU A 16 43.19 5.78 -4.58
CA LEU A 16 41.74 5.65 -4.53
C LEU A 16 41.37 4.79 -3.31
N GLY A 17 40.62 5.36 -2.38
CA GLY A 17 40.16 4.67 -1.17
C GLY A 17 39.19 3.55 -1.47
N ARG A 18 39.11 2.56 -0.56
CA ARG A 18 38.15 1.44 -0.70
C ARG A 18 36.72 1.97 -0.66
N GLY A 19 36.01 1.82 -1.78
CA GLY A 19 34.63 2.32 -1.92
C GLY A 19 34.53 3.84 -2.02
N GLU A 20 35.62 4.56 -2.21
CA GLU A 20 35.61 6.01 -2.39
C GLU A 20 34.85 6.42 -3.66
N ALA A 21 34.04 7.47 -3.56
CA ALA A 21 33.38 8.08 -4.69
C ALA A 21 34.37 8.91 -5.52
N LEU A 22 34.21 8.89 -6.85
CA LEU A 22 35.10 9.55 -7.81
C LEU A 22 35.28 11.05 -7.52
N ASP A 23 34.22 11.75 -7.12
CA ASP A 23 34.31 13.16 -6.77
C ASP A 23 35.15 13.40 -5.51
N GLY A 24 34.97 12.61 -4.45
CA GLY A 24 35.81 12.66 -3.24
C GLY A 24 37.28 12.38 -3.52
N PHE A 25 37.55 11.41 -4.42
CA PHE A 25 38.90 11.13 -4.90
C PHE A 25 39.51 12.31 -5.66
N LEU A 26 38.79 12.88 -6.64
CA LEU A 26 39.27 14.01 -7.44
C LEU A 26 39.52 15.26 -6.59
N GLU A 27 38.68 15.45 -5.59
CA GLU A 27 38.81 16.45 -4.54
C GLU A 27 40.13 16.33 -3.77
N ARG A 28 40.45 15.13 -3.25
CA ARG A 28 41.73 14.85 -2.58
C ARG A 28 42.93 14.95 -3.53
N LEU A 29 42.76 14.52 -4.77
CA LEU A 29 43.81 14.61 -5.79
C LEU A 29 44.13 16.07 -6.13
N ALA A 30 43.12 16.94 -6.17
CA ALA A 30 43.29 18.37 -6.38
C ALA A 30 44.03 19.01 -5.20
N ASP A 31 43.56 18.74 -3.98
CA ASP A 31 44.17 19.25 -2.74
C ASP A 31 45.64 18.85 -2.61
N ALA A 32 45.97 17.57 -2.82
CA ALA A 32 47.35 17.07 -2.79
C ALA A 32 48.28 17.71 -3.84
N ASN A 33 47.72 18.33 -4.87
CA ASN A 33 48.47 19.03 -5.92
C ASN A 33 48.33 20.56 -5.85
N GLY A 34 47.75 21.11 -4.78
CA GLY A 34 47.53 22.55 -4.62
C GLY A 34 46.59 23.14 -5.66
N LEU A 35 45.71 22.34 -6.26
CA LEU A 35 44.78 22.75 -7.28
C LEU A 35 43.40 23.04 -6.68
N ARG A 36 42.75 24.09 -7.18
CA ARG A 36 41.33 24.33 -6.92
C ARG A 36 40.48 23.33 -7.70
N SER A 37 39.28 23.06 -7.20
CA SER A 37 38.34 22.12 -7.84
C SER A 37 37.97 22.52 -9.28
N ALA A 38 37.89 23.81 -9.57
CA ALA A 38 37.68 24.31 -10.93
C ALA A 38 38.88 24.06 -11.86
N GLU A 39 40.10 24.03 -11.33
CA GLU A 39 41.34 23.82 -12.10
C GLU A 39 41.50 22.36 -12.49
N ILE A 40 41.26 21.42 -11.56
CA ILE A 40 41.28 20.00 -11.90
C ILE A 40 40.18 19.64 -12.92
N ILE A 41 38.97 20.17 -12.76
CA ILE A 41 37.89 19.97 -13.75
C ILE A 41 38.29 20.55 -15.12
N ARG A 42 38.96 21.70 -15.16
CA ARG A 42 39.46 22.27 -16.42
C ARG A 42 40.51 21.39 -17.08
N ARG A 43 41.44 20.82 -16.29
CA ARG A 43 42.43 19.83 -16.77
C ARG A 43 41.79 18.53 -17.24
N ILE A 44 40.63 18.17 -16.70
CA ILE A 44 39.84 17.02 -17.18
C ILE A 44 39.12 17.38 -18.50
N LYS A 45 38.61 18.62 -18.62
CA LYS A 45 37.86 19.10 -19.78
C LYS A 45 38.69 19.67 -20.94
N THR A 46 40.02 19.71 -20.85
CA THR A 46 40.93 20.48 -21.74
C THR A 46 40.82 20.27 -23.26
N MET A 47 39.96 19.39 -23.76
CA MET A 47 39.58 19.40 -25.18
C MET A 47 38.60 20.55 -25.44
N SER A 48 39.06 21.58 -26.13
CA SER A 48 38.20 22.67 -26.62
C SER A 48 37.44 22.20 -27.86
N GLY A 49 36.10 22.33 -27.87
CA GLY A 49 35.24 22.04 -29.02
C GLY A 49 33.90 21.39 -28.64
N PRO A 50 33.02 21.10 -29.62
CA PRO A 50 31.73 20.42 -29.40
C PRO A 50 31.87 19.03 -28.75
N SER A 51 33.06 18.43 -28.84
CA SER A 51 33.41 17.10 -28.31
C SER A 51 34.00 17.14 -26.89
N ALA A 52 33.91 18.26 -26.16
CA ALA A 52 34.43 18.35 -24.79
C ALA A 52 33.64 17.42 -23.85
N PRO A 53 34.33 16.59 -23.03
CA PRO A 53 33.65 15.62 -22.18
C PRO A 53 32.75 16.30 -21.15
N THR A 54 31.51 15.82 -21.07
CA THR A 54 30.50 16.35 -20.15
C THR A 54 30.71 15.84 -18.72
N THR A 55 30.62 16.73 -17.76
CA THR A 55 30.66 16.37 -16.33
C THR A 55 29.27 16.17 -15.73
N ALA A 56 28.20 16.34 -16.52
CA ALA A 56 26.82 16.30 -16.03
C ALA A 56 26.46 14.96 -15.39
N PHE A 57 27.04 13.85 -15.89
CA PHE A 57 26.76 12.50 -15.41
C PHE A 57 27.97 11.78 -14.81
N MET A 58 29.02 12.55 -14.46
CA MET A 58 30.30 12.02 -13.94
C MET A 58 30.12 11.07 -12.75
N MET A 59 29.10 11.31 -11.91
CA MET A 59 28.83 10.49 -10.73
C MET A 59 28.00 9.23 -11.01
N PHE A 60 27.35 9.15 -12.17
CA PHE A 60 26.46 8.06 -12.55
C PHE A 60 27.16 7.11 -13.52
N LYS A 61 27.36 7.62 -14.73
CA LYS A 61 27.90 6.93 -15.88
C LYS A 61 28.77 7.95 -16.59
N PRO A 62 30.03 8.10 -16.18
CA PRO A 62 30.92 9.12 -16.72
C PRO A 62 31.16 8.88 -18.21
N ASP A 63 31.41 9.98 -18.93
CA ASP A 63 31.92 9.94 -20.29
C ASP A 63 33.22 9.12 -20.33
N PRO A 64 33.38 8.15 -21.25
CA PRO A 64 34.62 7.38 -21.39
C PRO A 64 35.88 8.25 -21.52
N GLN A 65 35.80 9.38 -22.24
CA GLN A 65 36.93 10.30 -22.41
C GLN A 65 37.31 10.98 -21.09
N LEU A 66 36.32 11.24 -20.22
CA LEU A 66 36.56 11.76 -18.87
C LEU A 66 37.35 10.74 -18.05
N ILE A 67 36.97 9.46 -18.10
CA ILE A 67 37.67 8.38 -17.40
C ILE A 67 39.11 8.24 -17.89
N GLU A 68 39.33 8.22 -19.21
CA GLU A 68 40.68 8.16 -19.79
C GLU A 68 41.55 9.35 -19.37
N ARG A 69 40.95 10.54 -19.27
CA ARG A 69 41.67 11.73 -18.84
C ARG A 69 42.04 11.66 -17.36
N VAL A 70 41.11 11.25 -16.49
CA VAL A 70 41.40 11.06 -15.07
C VAL A 70 42.45 9.96 -14.87
N GLN A 71 42.42 8.88 -15.66
CA GLN A 71 43.45 7.84 -15.66
C GLN A 71 44.83 8.42 -16.01
N ARG A 72 44.94 9.27 -17.04
CA ARG A 72 46.20 9.92 -17.41
C ARG A 72 46.73 10.90 -16.36
N LEU A 73 45.86 11.61 -15.65
CA LEU A 73 46.25 12.57 -14.61
C LEU A 73 46.62 11.88 -13.29
N SER A 74 45.90 10.82 -12.92
CA SER A 74 46.01 10.16 -11.61
C SER A 74 46.80 8.85 -11.60
N GLY A 75 47.00 8.22 -12.76
CA GLY A 75 47.60 6.88 -12.86
C GLY A 75 46.71 5.73 -12.37
N ILE A 76 45.47 6.00 -11.96
CA ILE A 76 44.51 4.96 -11.55
C ILE A 76 43.85 4.35 -12.78
N THR A 77 43.62 3.04 -12.77
CA THR A 77 43.02 2.33 -13.91
C THR A 77 41.58 2.79 -14.19
N GLY A 78 41.21 2.85 -15.45
CA GLY A 78 39.88 3.29 -15.89
C GLY A 78 38.75 2.45 -15.29
N THR A 79 38.95 1.14 -15.13
CA THR A 79 38.01 0.25 -14.45
C THR A 79 37.78 0.66 -12.99
N SER A 80 38.84 0.98 -12.25
CA SER A 80 38.72 1.42 -10.84
C SER A 80 38.01 2.76 -10.74
N LEU A 81 38.32 3.70 -11.65
CA LEU A 81 37.66 5.01 -11.72
C LEU A 81 36.17 4.88 -12.09
N ALA A 82 35.83 3.99 -13.03
CA ALA A 82 34.45 3.70 -13.36
C ALA A 82 33.70 3.06 -12.18
N ASN A 83 34.35 2.16 -11.43
CA ASN A 83 33.79 1.54 -10.23
C ASN A 83 33.69 2.49 -9.02
N ALA A 84 34.35 3.65 -9.07
CA ALA A 84 34.17 4.76 -8.14
C ALA A 84 32.94 5.64 -8.47
N THR A 85 32.09 5.21 -9.41
CA THR A 85 30.83 5.87 -9.79
C THR A 85 29.64 4.94 -9.61
N LEU A 86 28.42 5.46 -9.66
CA LEU A 86 27.21 4.65 -9.47
C LEU A 86 27.00 3.59 -10.56
N ARG A 87 27.78 3.61 -11.65
CA ARG A 87 27.90 2.49 -12.60
C ARG A 87 28.23 1.16 -11.91
N ARG A 88 28.92 1.18 -10.77
CA ARG A 88 29.17 -0.01 -9.95
C ARG A 88 27.89 -0.73 -9.53
N PHE A 89 26.78 0.00 -9.42
CA PHE A 89 25.48 -0.45 -8.93
C PHE A 89 24.45 -0.61 -10.06
N ASP A 90 24.91 -0.67 -11.31
CA ASP A 90 24.09 -0.92 -12.49
C ASP A 90 23.55 -2.37 -12.55
N LEU A 91 22.75 -2.70 -13.56
CA LEU A 91 22.15 -4.01 -13.79
C LEU A 91 21.23 -4.47 -12.65
N GLY A 92 20.59 -3.54 -11.96
CA GLY A 92 19.63 -3.81 -10.89
C GLY A 92 20.25 -3.94 -9.50
N LEU A 93 21.45 -3.40 -9.26
CA LEU A 93 22.16 -3.46 -7.97
C LEU A 93 22.27 -2.11 -7.22
N PRO A 94 21.24 -1.29 -7.00
CA PRO A 94 19.81 -1.39 -7.34
C PRO A 94 19.43 -0.54 -8.57
N LEU A 95 20.41 -0.07 -9.34
CA LEU A 95 20.20 0.89 -10.43
C LEU A 95 20.19 0.19 -11.80
N PHE A 96 19.43 0.75 -12.72
CA PHE A 96 19.41 0.43 -14.14
C PHE A 96 19.83 1.69 -14.90
N LEU A 97 21.03 1.67 -15.49
CA LEU A 97 21.64 2.74 -16.26
C LEU A 97 21.71 2.42 -17.76
N GLU A 98 21.05 1.34 -18.18
CA GLU A 98 20.80 1.04 -19.58
C GLU A 98 19.98 2.17 -20.23
N GLY A 99 20.28 2.50 -21.48
CA GLY A 99 19.67 3.62 -22.20
C GLY A 99 20.22 5.01 -21.84
N LEU A 100 20.92 5.18 -20.70
CA LEU A 100 21.62 6.44 -20.41
C LEU A 100 22.85 6.58 -21.33
N ASP A 101 22.78 7.56 -22.22
CA ASP A 101 23.94 8.06 -22.95
C ASP A 101 24.37 9.40 -22.33
N PRO A 102 25.57 9.47 -21.71
CA PRO A 102 26.04 10.70 -21.11
C PRO A 102 26.20 11.85 -22.11
N LEU A 103 26.36 11.55 -23.40
CA LEU A 103 26.46 12.54 -24.48
C LEU A 103 25.08 13.09 -24.88
N ALA A 104 24.01 12.33 -24.67
CA ALA A 104 22.65 12.70 -25.02
C ALA A 104 21.79 12.97 -23.76
N ARG A 105 21.83 14.21 -23.24
CA ARG A 105 21.17 14.61 -21.97
C ARG A 105 19.69 14.23 -21.84
N HIS A 106 18.95 14.13 -22.93
CA HIS A 106 17.52 13.77 -22.90
C HIS A 106 17.29 12.32 -22.44
N THR A 107 18.28 11.43 -22.61
CA THR A 107 18.22 10.03 -22.16
C THR A 107 18.18 9.90 -20.64
N PHE A 108 18.61 10.94 -19.90
CA PHE A 108 18.56 10.94 -18.43
C PHE A 108 17.16 10.73 -17.85
N ARG A 109 16.11 11.17 -18.57
CA ARG A 109 14.73 10.95 -18.12
C ARG A 109 14.36 9.47 -18.03
N GLN A 110 14.99 8.60 -18.82
CA GLN A 110 14.72 7.17 -18.85
C GLN A 110 15.20 6.48 -17.57
N VAL A 111 16.30 6.96 -16.96
CA VAL A 111 16.84 6.35 -15.75
C VAL A 111 16.27 6.94 -14.47
N VAL A 112 15.90 8.22 -14.41
CA VAL A 112 15.42 8.82 -13.15
C VAL A 112 14.03 8.32 -12.70
N THR A 113 13.26 7.72 -13.60
CA THR A 113 11.89 7.23 -13.34
C THR A 113 11.85 5.82 -12.72
N GLN A 114 13.00 5.15 -12.59
CA GLN A 114 13.09 3.80 -12.01
C GLN A 114 12.75 3.71 -10.52
N GLY A 115 12.73 4.87 -9.84
CA GLY A 115 12.37 5.04 -8.44
C GLY A 115 13.57 5.00 -7.49
N TRP A 116 13.60 5.92 -6.53
CA TRP A 116 14.70 6.13 -5.58
C TRP A 116 16.07 6.29 -6.26
N PHE A 117 16.09 6.95 -7.42
CA PHE A 117 17.32 7.28 -8.13
C PHE A 117 18.01 8.50 -7.48
N PRO A 118 19.31 8.42 -7.14
CA PRO A 118 19.99 9.51 -6.42
C PRO A 118 20.46 10.63 -7.35
N GLN A 119 19.52 11.46 -7.82
CA GLN A 119 19.80 12.50 -8.81
C GLN A 119 20.87 13.51 -8.39
N PHE A 120 20.83 13.95 -7.14
CA PHE A 120 21.78 14.92 -6.59
C PHE A 120 21.96 14.67 -5.10
N GLY A 121 23.06 15.23 -4.59
CA GLY A 121 23.41 15.15 -3.20
C GLY A 121 24.04 13.82 -2.80
N SER A 122 24.47 13.79 -1.55
CA SER A 122 25.01 12.64 -0.86
C SER A 122 24.59 12.71 0.60
N GLN A 123 24.97 11.70 1.36
CA GLN A 123 24.88 11.64 2.81
C GLN A 123 26.21 11.09 3.30
N THR A 124 26.44 11.12 4.61
CA THR A 124 27.76 10.79 5.12
C THR A 124 27.74 10.19 6.52
N CYS A 125 28.71 9.32 6.80
CA CYS A 125 29.03 8.95 8.17
C CYS A 125 30.08 9.93 8.70
N VAL A 126 29.70 10.72 9.70
CA VAL A 126 30.58 11.73 10.30
C VAL A 126 31.86 11.12 10.88
N GLU A 127 31.77 9.89 11.41
CA GLU A 127 32.90 9.17 11.98
C GLU A 127 33.86 8.64 10.92
N CYS A 128 33.34 8.12 9.79
CA CYS A 128 34.21 7.75 8.66
C CYS A 128 34.95 8.98 8.14
N ILE A 129 34.25 10.10 7.93
CA ILE A 129 34.90 11.33 7.46
C ILE A 129 35.96 11.82 8.44
N ALA A 130 35.70 11.74 9.75
CA ALA A 130 36.70 12.10 10.76
C ALA A 130 37.92 11.16 10.76
N GLN A 131 37.74 9.87 10.44
CA GLN A 131 38.81 8.86 10.47
C GLN A 131 39.68 8.86 9.22
N ASP A 132 39.08 8.87 8.04
CA ASP A 132 39.79 8.68 6.77
C ASP A 132 39.53 9.78 5.73
N GLY A 133 38.57 10.68 5.98
CA GLY A 133 38.19 11.75 5.04
C GLY A 133 37.55 11.23 3.75
N ILE A 134 37.22 9.94 3.67
CA ILE A 134 36.73 9.30 2.45
C ILE A 134 35.21 9.39 2.37
N TRP A 135 34.73 10.00 1.28
CA TRP A 135 33.33 9.95 0.90
C TRP A 135 33.05 8.64 0.18
N ARG A 136 32.23 7.79 0.80
CA ARG A 136 31.91 6.48 0.23
C ARG A 136 30.86 6.59 -0.87
N LEU A 137 31.03 5.78 -1.91
CA LEU A 137 30.16 5.75 -3.07
C LEU A 137 28.75 5.26 -2.71
N GLU A 138 28.65 4.21 -1.90
CA GLU A 138 27.38 3.61 -1.48
C GLU A 138 26.47 4.59 -0.75
N TRP A 139 27.01 5.61 -0.08
CA TRP A 139 26.21 6.65 0.57
C TRP A 139 25.42 7.49 -0.43
N ARG A 140 25.72 7.44 -1.72
CA ARG A 140 24.85 8.08 -2.71
C ARG A 140 23.54 7.34 -2.90
N LEU A 141 23.47 6.04 -2.60
CA LEU A 141 22.26 5.25 -2.77
C LEU A 141 21.25 5.55 -1.65
N PRO A 142 19.97 5.86 -1.95
CA PRO A 142 19.00 6.16 -0.90
C PRO A 142 18.64 4.96 -0.01
N ILE A 143 18.83 3.74 -0.52
CA ILE A 143 18.62 2.50 0.25
C ILE A 143 19.70 2.30 1.32
N VAL A 144 20.83 3.00 1.21
CA VAL A 144 21.90 2.98 2.23
C VAL A 144 21.63 4.15 3.18
N ALA A 145 21.04 3.87 4.34
CA ALA A 145 20.65 4.89 5.32
C ALA A 145 21.55 4.92 6.56
N THR A 146 22.34 3.87 6.77
CA THR A 146 23.09 3.62 8.01
C THR A 146 24.53 3.24 7.69
N CYS A 147 25.46 3.71 8.50
CA CYS A 147 26.85 3.26 8.46
C CYS A 147 27.01 1.95 9.23
N ILE A 148 27.35 0.86 8.54
CA ILE A 148 27.53 -0.45 9.18
C ILE A 148 28.76 -0.47 10.09
N ARG A 149 29.80 0.30 9.75
CA ARG A 149 31.06 0.36 10.51
C ARG A 149 30.88 1.00 11.89
N HIS A 150 30.05 2.05 11.95
CA HIS A 150 29.89 2.86 13.16
C HIS A 150 28.53 2.72 13.82
N GLY A 151 27.57 2.02 13.19
CA GLY A 151 26.25 1.78 13.76
C GLY A 151 25.40 3.05 13.91
N ILE A 152 25.61 4.06 13.06
CA ILE A 152 24.89 5.34 13.11
C ILE A 152 24.14 5.61 11.80
N PHE A 153 23.03 6.35 11.88
CA PHE A 153 22.37 6.88 10.69
C PHE A 153 23.30 7.85 9.95
N LEU A 154 23.20 7.86 8.62
CA LEU A 154 23.97 8.77 7.79
C LEU A 154 23.39 10.19 7.84
N THR A 155 24.24 11.19 8.00
CA THR A 155 23.82 12.58 7.96
C THR A 155 23.54 12.97 6.51
N ALA A 156 22.29 13.29 6.21
CA ALA A 156 21.85 13.65 4.85
C ALA A 156 21.77 15.17 4.61
N GLN A 157 21.62 15.96 5.67
CA GLN A 157 21.44 17.42 5.62
C GLN A 157 22.46 18.10 6.53
N CYS A 158 22.95 19.27 6.11
CA CYS A 158 23.94 20.03 6.84
C CYS A 158 23.30 20.92 7.91
N ALA A 159 23.69 20.81 9.17
CA ALA A 159 23.16 21.65 10.25
C ALA A 159 23.51 23.14 10.09
N GLY A 160 24.56 23.46 9.34
CA GLY A 160 24.97 24.84 9.09
C GLY A 160 24.22 25.55 7.95
N CYS A 161 23.71 24.83 6.95
CA CYS A 161 23.03 25.45 5.80
C CYS A 161 21.68 24.83 5.43
N ASP A 162 21.24 23.81 6.15
CA ASP A 162 19.98 23.07 5.95
C ASP A 162 19.82 22.43 4.55
N GLN A 163 20.91 22.36 3.79
CA GLN A 163 20.94 21.75 2.46
C GLN A 163 21.54 20.35 2.56
N ARG A 164 21.08 19.45 1.69
CA ARG A 164 21.73 18.14 1.51
C ARG A 164 23.18 18.34 1.08
N PHE A 165 24.09 17.47 1.52
CA PHE A 165 25.50 17.56 1.08
C PHE A 165 25.60 17.37 -0.44
N ARG A 166 26.50 18.10 -1.11
CA ARG A 166 26.83 17.93 -2.53
C ARG A 166 25.64 18.14 -3.49
N THR A 167 24.78 19.13 -3.21
CA THR A 167 23.60 19.47 -4.04
C THR A 167 23.91 20.28 -5.30
N HIS A 168 25.17 20.59 -5.55
CA HIS A 168 25.60 21.45 -6.65
C HIS A 168 25.24 20.89 -8.04
N ARG A 169 24.41 21.63 -8.77
CA ARG A 169 24.01 21.27 -10.14
C ARG A 169 25.07 21.61 -11.19
N TYR A 170 25.91 22.61 -10.90
CA TYR A 170 26.88 23.17 -11.86
C TYR A 170 28.35 22.92 -11.47
N ALA A 171 28.62 22.62 -10.20
CA ALA A 171 29.95 22.31 -9.70
C ALA A 171 29.97 20.86 -9.20
N VAL A 172 30.74 20.00 -9.85
CA VAL A 172 30.72 18.56 -9.53
C VAL A 172 31.57 18.21 -8.31
N LEU A 173 32.51 19.09 -7.97
CA LEU A 173 33.45 18.94 -6.85
C LEU A 173 33.25 20.04 -5.82
N ARG A 174 33.46 19.71 -4.54
CA ARG A 174 33.49 20.69 -3.46
C ARG A 174 34.72 21.59 -3.58
N PRO A 175 34.59 22.89 -3.31
CA PRO A 175 35.61 23.91 -3.56
C PRO A 175 36.70 24.06 -2.47
N ILE A 176 36.41 23.67 -1.22
CA ILE A 176 37.33 23.79 -0.09
C ILE A 176 37.44 22.43 0.56
N ILE A 177 38.65 21.90 0.61
CA ILE A 177 38.99 20.73 1.40
C ILE A 177 40.14 21.11 2.30
N ASP A 178 39.91 20.94 3.59
CA ASP A 178 40.89 21.09 4.64
C ASP A 178 40.66 19.97 5.65
N ALA A 179 41.44 19.96 6.74
CA ALA A 179 41.33 18.96 7.80
C ALA A 179 39.91 18.90 8.43
N SER A 180 39.12 19.98 8.34
CA SER A 180 37.76 20.04 8.88
C SER A 180 36.69 19.52 7.93
N GLN A 181 37.03 19.25 6.65
CA GLN A 181 36.12 18.74 5.62
C GLN A 181 34.78 19.49 5.60
N PRO A 182 34.74 20.78 5.19
CA PRO A 182 33.51 21.56 5.26
C PRO A 182 32.43 21.03 4.33
N CYS A 183 31.18 21.37 4.64
CA CYS A 183 30.00 21.05 3.83
C CYS A 183 30.18 21.49 2.37
N GLY A 184 30.66 22.71 2.14
CA GLY A 184 31.01 23.22 0.80
C GLY A 184 29.80 23.53 -0.09
N ASN A 185 28.56 23.46 0.42
CA ASN A 185 27.36 23.88 -0.30
C ASN A 185 27.35 25.38 -0.57
N SER A 186 26.75 25.81 -1.67
CA SER A 186 26.67 27.21 -2.05
C SER A 186 25.58 27.93 -1.26
N LEU A 187 25.91 29.05 -0.61
CA LEU A 187 24.98 29.97 0.06
C LEU A 187 24.66 31.21 -0.79
N GLY A 188 25.24 31.29 -1.99
CA GLY A 188 25.16 32.44 -2.90
C GLY A 188 26.26 32.37 -3.95
N LEU A 189 26.42 33.38 -4.81
CA LEU A 189 27.35 33.33 -5.95
C LEU A 189 28.83 33.10 -5.56
N ARG A 190 29.25 33.55 -4.36
CA ARG A 190 30.66 33.49 -3.90
C ARG A 190 30.85 32.92 -2.51
N THR A 191 29.76 32.59 -1.81
CA THR A 191 29.81 32.16 -0.40
C THR A 191 29.47 30.68 -0.30
N GLN A 192 30.24 29.95 0.51
CA GLN A 192 30.08 28.51 0.71
C GLN A 192 29.91 28.21 2.20
N CYS A 193 29.13 27.18 2.50
CA CYS A 193 28.95 26.69 3.84
C CYS A 193 30.25 26.08 4.37
N ARG A 194 30.76 26.64 5.47
CA ARG A 194 32.00 26.22 6.15
C ARG A 194 31.76 25.29 7.34
N HIS A 195 30.51 24.92 7.61
CA HIS A 195 30.20 24.01 8.70
C HIS A 195 30.88 22.66 8.46
N SER A 196 31.65 22.20 9.44
CA SER A 196 32.42 20.94 9.34
C SER A 196 31.47 19.76 9.23
N VAL A 197 31.77 18.84 8.31
CA VAL A 197 30.97 17.61 8.18
C VAL A 197 31.09 16.73 9.43
N SER A 198 32.27 16.65 10.03
CA SER A 198 32.52 15.83 11.22
C SER A 198 31.88 16.38 12.50
N ALA A 199 31.36 17.62 12.48
CA ALA A 199 30.74 18.26 13.63
C ALA A 199 29.24 17.94 13.79
N HIS A 200 28.61 17.19 12.86
CA HIS A 200 27.19 16.85 12.99
C HIS A 200 26.96 15.80 14.08
N ALA A 201 25.75 15.84 14.66
CA ALA A 201 25.33 14.90 15.67
C ALA A 201 25.36 13.45 15.16
N ARG A 202 25.74 12.55 16.05
CA ARG A 202 25.75 11.11 15.82
C ARG A 202 24.44 10.56 16.35
N VAL A 203 23.62 9.97 15.47
CA VAL A 203 22.38 9.32 15.86
C VAL A 203 22.59 7.81 15.72
N PRO A 204 22.62 7.05 16.83
CA PRO A 204 22.77 5.59 16.76
C PRO A 204 21.59 4.97 16.02
N ALA A 205 21.86 3.93 15.25
CA ALA A 205 20.83 3.14 14.59
C ALA A 205 20.45 1.95 15.46
N ASP A 206 19.14 1.65 15.53
CA ASP A 206 18.64 0.50 16.25
C ASP A 206 19.21 -0.82 15.69
N PRO A 207 19.35 -1.88 16.52
CA PRO A 207 19.90 -3.15 16.09
C PRO A 207 19.20 -3.75 14.85
N ARG A 208 17.87 -3.61 14.76
CA ARG A 208 17.08 -4.04 13.60
C ARG A 208 17.48 -3.30 12.32
N VAL A 209 17.58 -1.97 12.39
CA VAL A 209 18.03 -1.13 11.26
C VAL A 209 19.45 -1.49 10.84
N LEU A 210 20.34 -1.72 11.80
CA LEU A 210 21.72 -2.11 11.51
C LEU A 210 21.82 -3.50 10.86
N ALA A 211 20.98 -4.46 11.29
CA ALA A 211 20.87 -5.77 10.65
C ALA A 211 20.39 -5.64 9.20
N THR A 212 19.35 -4.84 8.96
CA THR A 212 18.88 -4.54 7.59
C THR A 212 19.95 -3.88 6.74
N ALA A 213 20.71 -2.92 7.29
CA ALA A 213 21.81 -2.27 6.58
C ALA A 213 22.88 -3.29 6.14
N ARG A 214 23.21 -4.26 6.99
CA ARG A 214 24.14 -5.36 6.65
C ARG A 214 23.60 -6.25 5.53
N GLN A 215 22.31 -6.57 5.53
CA GLN A 215 21.67 -7.33 4.45
C GLN A 215 21.68 -6.58 3.11
N ILE A 216 21.37 -5.28 3.14
CA ILE A 216 21.46 -4.42 1.95
C ILE A 216 22.89 -4.40 1.42
N ASP A 217 23.89 -4.24 2.28
CA ASP A 217 25.30 -4.21 1.90
C ASP A 217 25.81 -5.56 1.36
N HIS A 218 25.33 -6.69 1.89
CA HIS A 218 25.54 -8.02 1.33
C HIS A 218 24.96 -8.13 -0.10
N ALA A 219 23.70 -7.73 -0.29
CA ALA A 219 23.06 -7.72 -1.60
C ALA A 219 23.75 -6.78 -2.60
N LEU A 220 24.23 -5.60 -2.15
CA LEU A 220 24.99 -4.64 -2.98
C LEU A 220 26.34 -5.19 -3.44
N ARG A 221 26.91 -6.19 -2.74
CA ARG A 221 28.09 -6.93 -3.20
C ARG A 221 27.76 -8.01 -4.23
N GLY A 222 26.48 -8.21 -4.54
CA GLY A 222 26.02 -9.25 -5.46
C GLY A 222 25.85 -10.62 -4.78
N GLU A 223 25.85 -10.68 -3.45
CA GLU A 223 25.70 -11.92 -2.71
C GLU A 223 24.20 -12.29 -2.57
N PRO A 224 23.79 -13.55 -2.84
CA PRO A 224 22.40 -13.98 -2.72
C PRO A 224 21.82 -13.76 -1.32
N THR A 225 20.58 -13.29 -1.23
CA THR A 225 19.96 -12.90 0.05
C THR A 225 18.67 -13.68 0.27
N ALA A 226 18.43 -14.15 1.49
CA ALA A 226 17.20 -14.84 1.85
C ALA A 226 16.01 -13.87 1.80
N MET A 227 14.92 -14.30 1.16
CA MET A 227 13.68 -13.55 1.05
C MET A 227 12.51 -14.53 0.92
N LEU A 228 11.52 -14.44 1.81
CA LEU A 228 10.33 -15.30 1.82
C LEU A 228 10.66 -16.80 1.88
N GLY A 229 11.67 -17.18 2.68
CA GLY A 229 12.14 -18.57 2.83
C GLY A 229 13.06 -19.08 1.71
N GLU A 230 13.33 -18.29 0.68
CA GLU A 230 14.13 -18.70 -0.49
C GLU A 230 15.39 -17.84 -0.65
N LEU A 231 16.49 -18.48 -1.05
CA LEU A 231 17.71 -17.76 -1.43
C LEU A 231 17.48 -17.06 -2.78
N THR A 232 17.46 -15.74 -2.76
CA THR A 232 17.01 -14.93 -3.88
C THR A 232 18.15 -14.15 -4.52
N ASN A 233 18.01 -13.87 -5.82
CA ASN A 233 18.89 -12.95 -6.54
C ASN A 233 18.91 -11.57 -5.84
N PRO A 234 20.10 -11.01 -5.53
CA PRO A 234 20.21 -9.74 -4.79
C PRO A 234 19.50 -8.57 -5.48
N ARG A 235 19.42 -8.58 -6.82
CA ARG A 235 18.74 -7.54 -7.60
C ARG A 235 17.23 -7.57 -7.34
N LEU A 236 16.66 -8.77 -7.27
CA LEU A 236 15.25 -8.95 -6.97
C LEU A 236 14.98 -8.54 -5.52
N TYR A 237 15.82 -8.99 -4.57
CA TYR A 237 15.71 -8.58 -3.17
C TYR A 237 15.73 -7.06 -2.98
N LEU A 238 16.73 -6.35 -3.54
CA LEU A 238 16.82 -4.89 -3.43
C LEU A 238 15.62 -4.17 -4.07
N ALA A 239 15.08 -4.72 -5.16
CA ALA A 239 13.88 -4.17 -5.80
C ALA A 239 12.64 -4.36 -4.92
N GLU A 240 12.39 -5.57 -4.43
CA GLU A 240 11.24 -5.89 -3.59
C GLU A 240 11.29 -5.16 -2.24
N LEU A 241 12.47 -5.05 -1.62
CA LEU A 241 12.67 -4.26 -0.40
C LEU A 241 12.25 -2.81 -0.60
N ARG A 242 12.65 -2.19 -1.71
CA ARG A 242 12.24 -0.83 -2.07
C ARG A 242 10.74 -0.73 -2.39
N HIS A 243 10.18 -1.72 -3.08
CA HIS A 243 8.76 -1.73 -3.43
C HIS A 243 7.87 -1.84 -2.20
N LEU A 244 8.25 -2.69 -1.25
CA LEU A 244 7.56 -2.82 0.02
C LEU A 244 7.77 -1.57 0.89
N ALA A 245 9.00 -1.06 1.02
CA ALA A 245 9.24 0.19 1.75
C ALA A 245 8.42 1.36 1.18
N THR A 246 8.30 1.45 -0.16
CA THR A 246 7.44 2.45 -0.81
C THR A 246 5.97 2.29 -0.42
N LEU A 247 5.46 1.06 -0.37
CA LEU A 247 4.10 0.77 0.06
C LEU A 247 3.87 1.21 1.51
N LEU A 248 4.79 0.84 2.41
CA LEU A 248 4.72 1.19 3.82
C LEU A 248 4.79 2.71 4.03
N LEU A 249 5.59 3.44 3.26
CA LEU A 249 5.59 4.91 3.29
C LEU A 249 4.22 5.51 2.94
N HIS A 250 3.55 4.97 1.92
CA HIS A 250 2.21 5.42 1.56
C HIS A 250 1.18 5.10 2.65
N LEU A 251 1.31 3.95 3.32
CA LEU A 251 0.46 3.58 4.45
C LEU A 251 0.68 4.52 5.64
N LEU A 252 1.93 4.81 6.01
CA LEU A 252 2.26 5.77 7.08
C LEU A 252 1.88 7.22 6.77
N SER A 253 1.75 7.56 5.49
CA SER A 253 1.26 8.89 5.09
C SER A 253 -0.24 9.10 5.35
N ARG A 254 -0.97 8.05 5.73
CA ARG A 254 -2.39 8.15 6.11
C ARG A 254 -2.53 8.80 7.50
N PRO A 255 -3.70 9.39 7.83
CA PRO A 255 -3.91 10.07 9.11
C PRO A 255 -3.60 9.22 10.36
N GLY A 256 -3.87 7.90 10.31
CA GLY A 256 -3.56 6.97 11.41
C GLY A 256 -2.09 6.55 11.51
N GLY A 257 -1.24 6.91 10.54
CA GLY A 257 0.15 6.44 10.45
C GLY A 257 1.07 6.98 11.54
N VAL A 258 0.79 8.19 12.06
CA VAL A 258 1.55 8.80 13.17
C VAL A 258 1.53 7.92 14.42
N ALA A 259 0.38 7.32 14.73
CA ALA A 259 0.23 6.44 15.89
C ALA A 259 0.96 5.08 15.72
N TYR A 260 1.47 4.78 14.52
CA TYR A 260 2.09 3.49 14.21
C TYR A 260 3.52 3.37 14.75
N ALA A 261 4.30 4.46 14.73
CA ALA A 261 5.67 4.49 15.23
C ALA A 261 6.12 5.92 15.56
N GLY A 262 6.97 6.09 16.58
CA GLY A 262 7.43 7.42 17.00
C GLY A 262 8.24 8.20 15.94
N TRP A 263 8.87 7.50 15.00
CA TRP A 263 9.57 8.12 13.86
C TRP A 263 8.66 8.39 12.65
N ALA A 264 7.39 7.98 12.69
CA ALA A 264 6.46 8.18 11.59
C ALA A 264 6.01 9.65 11.44
N ASP A 265 6.16 10.47 12.49
CA ASP A 265 5.86 11.90 12.46
C ASP A 265 6.64 12.64 11.37
N ASP A 266 7.92 12.32 11.20
CA ASP A 266 8.76 12.92 10.16
C ASP A 266 8.25 12.59 8.76
N ILE A 267 7.82 11.34 8.57
CA ILE A 267 7.25 10.88 7.29
C ILE A 267 5.92 11.58 7.03
N HIS A 268 5.08 11.72 8.05
CA HIS A 268 3.78 12.38 7.92
C HIS A 268 3.95 13.87 7.59
N ARG A 269 4.82 14.58 8.31
CA ARG A 269 5.17 15.98 8.01
C ARG A 269 5.71 16.12 6.58
N GLU A 270 6.65 15.27 6.20
CA GLU A 270 7.21 15.29 4.85
C GLU A 270 6.14 14.95 3.78
N ALA A 271 5.24 14.02 4.07
CA ALA A 271 4.11 13.68 3.20
C ALA A 271 3.21 14.90 2.94
N ILE A 272 2.85 15.65 4.00
CA ILE A 272 2.05 16.86 3.91
C ILE A 272 2.76 17.88 3.01
N THR A 273 4.05 18.16 3.25
CA THR A 273 4.80 19.13 2.43
C THR A 273 4.90 18.74 0.95
N ARG A 274 4.86 17.45 0.64
CA ARG A 274 4.96 16.90 -0.72
C ARG A 274 3.61 16.71 -1.39
N THR A 275 2.52 16.86 -0.66
CA THR A 275 1.16 16.72 -1.18
C THR A 275 0.69 18.04 -1.78
N THR A 276 0.09 17.97 -2.96
CA THR A 276 -0.58 19.08 -3.62
C THR A 276 -2.03 18.72 -3.89
N ASP A 277 -2.86 19.71 -4.24
CA ASP A 277 -4.29 19.51 -4.55
C ASP A 277 -4.55 18.41 -5.60
N LEU A 278 -3.58 18.19 -6.50
CA LEU A 278 -3.70 17.23 -7.59
C LEU A 278 -3.01 15.89 -7.31
N ARG A 279 -2.07 15.82 -6.35
CA ARG A 279 -1.16 14.66 -6.20
C ARG A 279 -0.68 14.49 -4.77
N GLY A 280 -0.76 13.25 -4.28
CA GLY A 280 -0.11 12.83 -3.02
C GLY A 280 1.41 12.73 -3.12
N PRO A 281 2.07 12.33 -2.01
CA PRO A 281 3.53 12.27 -1.94
C PRO A 281 4.06 11.18 -2.90
N ARG A 282 5.06 11.54 -3.72
CA ARG A 282 5.61 10.64 -4.76
C ARG A 282 6.69 9.70 -4.23
N TRP A 283 6.36 8.88 -3.23
CA TRP A 283 7.33 8.00 -2.57
C TRP A 283 7.99 7.00 -3.51
N GLY A 284 7.29 6.53 -4.55
CA GLY A 284 7.88 5.66 -5.57
C GLY A 284 8.98 6.31 -6.41
N ILE A 285 9.06 7.64 -6.45
CA ILE A 285 10.09 8.39 -7.18
C ILE A 285 11.15 8.91 -6.20
N SER A 286 10.74 9.58 -5.13
CA SER A 286 11.62 10.26 -4.19
C SER A 286 11.42 9.68 -2.78
N PRO A 287 12.45 9.07 -2.17
CA PRO A 287 12.37 8.57 -0.80
C PRO A 287 12.27 9.72 0.22
N PRO A 288 12.02 9.39 1.51
CA PRO A 288 12.14 10.33 2.61
C PRO A 288 13.52 11.02 2.61
N SER A 289 13.55 12.29 3.00
CA SER A 289 14.77 13.09 3.04
C SER A 289 15.69 12.71 4.20
N SER A 290 15.12 12.34 5.34
CA SER A 290 15.81 11.83 6.52
C SER A 290 16.36 10.42 6.30
N ALA A 291 17.63 10.21 6.68
CA ALA A 291 18.20 8.87 6.67
C ALA A 291 17.60 7.98 7.76
N GLU A 292 17.19 8.56 8.89
CA GLU A 292 16.51 7.83 9.96
C GLU A 292 15.20 7.23 9.47
N ALA A 293 14.32 8.04 8.88
CA ALA A 293 13.07 7.59 8.29
C ALA A 293 13.29 6.51 7.20
N ARG A 294 14.33 6.65 6.38
CA ARG A 294 14.69 5.63 5.37
C ARG A 294 15.15 4.32 6.02
N GLY A 295 16.03 4.39 7.02
CA GLY A 295 16.54 3.20 7.69
C GLY A 295 15.45 2.45 8.44
N GLN A 296 14.57 3.17 9.14
CA GLN A 296 13.44 2.59 9.86
C GLN A 296 12.44 1.91 8.91
N ILE A 297 12.02 2.57 7.83
CA ILE A 297 11.05 1.97 6.89
C ILE A 297 11.63 0.78 6.12
N LEU A 298 12.93 0.80 5.83
CA LEU A 298 13.62 -0.34 5.24
C LEU A 298 13.67 -1.51 6.22
N ALA A 299 13.86 -1.24 7.52
CA ALA A 299 13.84 -2.29 8.55
C ALA A 299 12.46 -2.92 8.71
N GLU A 300 11.38 -2.14 8.65
CA GLU A 300 10.01 -2.66 8.65
C GLU A 300 9.71 -3.51 7.40
N ALA A 301 10.15 -3.05 6.22
CA ALA A 301 10.03 -3.85 5.00
C ALA A 301 10.86 -5.15 5.07
N GLN A 302 12.07 -5.08 5.65
CA GLN A 302 12.93 -6.25 5.85
C GLN A 302 12.27 -7.28 6.76
N VAL A 303 11.65 -6.88 7.87
CA VAL A 303 10.96 -7.80 8.78
C VAL A 303 9.88 -8.61 8.06
N ILE A 304 9.17 -8.00 7.10
CA ILE A 304 8.17 -8.72 6.31
C ILE A 304 8.83 -9.66 5.31
N LEU A 305 9.89 -9.21 4.63
CA LEU A 305 10.55 -9.98 3.56
C LEU A 305 11.45 -11.12 4.07
N GLU A 306 11.96 -11.03 5.31
CA GLU A 306 12.86 -12.02 5.89
C GLU A 306 12.15 -13.24 6.46
N GLN A 307 10.81 -13.24 6.46
CA GLN A 307 10.02 -14.38 6.95
C GLN A 307 10.28 -15.64 6.11
N ASP A 308 10.10 -16.80 6.74
CA ASP A 308 10.34 -18.13 6.12
C ASP A 308 9.31 -18.52 5.04
N GLY A 309 8.36 -17.65 4.74
CA GLY A 309 7.39 -17.89 3.68
C GLY A 309 6.38 -16.78 3.51
N LEU A 310 5.67 -16.84 2.38
CA LEU A 310 4.68 -15.84 1.99
C LEU A 310 3.56 -15.65 3.02
N ALA A 311 3.12 -16.72 3.67
CA ALA A 311 2.04 -16.66 4.66
C ALA A 311 2.46 -15.89 5.92
N ALA A 312 3.66 -16.16 6.45
CA ALA A 312 4.21 -15.43 7.59
C ALA A 312 4.46 -13.96 7.23
N ALA A 313 5.02 -13.68 6.05
CA ALA A 313 5.19 -12.31 5.55
C ALA A 313 3.84 -11.56 5.45
N ALA A 314 2.79 -12.23 4.97
CA ALA A 314 1.45 -11.66 4.91
C ALA A 314 0.89 -11.31 6.29
N ASP A 315 1.21 -12.10 7.32
CA ASP A 315 0.80 -11.85 8.70
C ASP A 315 1.48 -10.62 9.29
N HIS A 316 2.74 -10.38 8.93
CA HIS A 316 3.44 -9.14 9.29
C HIS A 316 2.92 -7.91 8.53
N LEU A 317 2.43 -8.07 7.29
CA LEU A 317 1.85 -6.97 6.52
C LEU A 317 0.40 -6.64 6.95
N ALA A 318 -0.37 -7.63 7.40
CA ALA A 318 -1.80 -7.47 7.69
C ALA A 318 -2.16 -6.32 8.66
N PRO A 319 -1.43 -6.06 9.76
CA PRO A 319 -1.73 -4.97 10.69
C PRO A 319 -1.69 -3.58 10.01
N TRP A 320 -0.79 -3.39 9.06
CA TRP A 320 -0.64 -2.13 8.32
C TRP A 320 -1.86 -1.78 7.47
N LEU A 321 -2.67 -2.79 7.11
CA LEU A 321 -3.84 -2.59 6.26
C LEU A 321 -4.97 -1.83 6.96
N SER A 322 -4.95 -1.75 8.30
CA SER A 322 -5.90 -0.94 9.08
C SER A 322 -5.85 0.55 8.72
N LEU A 323 -4.69 1.03 8.26
CA LEU A 323 -4.46 2.44 7.86
C LEU A 323 -5.25 2.85 6.61
N ILE A 324 -5.89 1.90 5.92
CA ILE A 324 -6.63 2.12 4.68
C ILE A 324 -8.04 1.51 4.69
N ASP A 325 -8.57 1.18 5.87
CA ASP A 325 -9.92 0.62 6.03
C ASP A 325 -11.03 1.54 5.49
N ASP A 326 -10.77 2.84 5.44
CA ASP A 326 -11.67 3.89 4.96
C ASP A 326 -11.72 4.05 3.43
N THR A 327 -10.94 3.27 2.67
CA THR A 327 -10.73 3.53 1.24
C THR A 327 -11.93 3.10 0.37
N PRO A 328 -12.53 4.00 -0.45
CA PRO A 328 -13.79 3.73 -1.19
C PRO A 328 -13.77 2.56 -2.17
N ASN A 329 -12.60 2.27 -2.77
CA ASN A 329 -12.43 1.21 -3.78
C ASN A 329 -11.84 -0.09 -3.20
N GLY A 330 -11.81 -0.18 -1.86
CA GLY A 330 -11.24 -1.31 -1.13
C GLY A 330 -9.70 -1.35 -1.13
N PRO A 331 -9.12 -2.11 -0.20
CA PRO A 331 -7.68 -2.12 0.04
C PRO A 331 -6.87 -2.71 -1.13
N THR A 332 -7.41 -3.66 -1.89
CA THR A 332 -6.68 -4.30 -3.01
C THR A 332 -6.25 -3.30 -4.08
N GLY A 333 -7.19 -2.49 -4.57
CA GLY A 333 -6.90 -1.50 -5.61
C GLY A 333 -5.95 -0.43 -5.11
N TRP A 334 -6.10 -0.02 -3.85
CA TRP A 334 -5.22 0.94 -3.22
C TRP A 334 -3.78 0.42 -3.13
N LEU A 335 -3.56 -0.78 -2.56
CA LEU A 335 -2.22 -1.34 -2.38
C LEU A 335 -1.50 -1.52 -3.73
N ARG A 336 -2.20 -2.05 -4.74
CA ARG A 336 -1.64 -2.28 -6.10
C ARG A 336 -1.29 -1.00 -6.86
N ASN A 337 -1.81 0.16 -6.44
CA ASN A 337 -1.52 1.46 -7.04
C ASN A 337 -0.41 2.23 -6.30
N HIS A 338 -0.06 1.82 -5.07
CA HIS A 338 0.94 2.48 -4.22
C HIS A 338 2.23 1.66 -4.08
N THR A 339 2.43 0.67 -4.94
CA THR A 339 3.68 -0.09 -5.07
C THR A 339 3.92 -0.52 -6.51
N LYS A 340 5.09 -1.10 -6.81
CA LYS A 340 5.36 -1.68 -8.13
C LYS A 340 4.65 -3.02 -8.24
N ARG A 341 3.99 -3.25 -9.37
CA ARG A 341 3.28 -4.51 -9.67
C ARG A 341 4.27 -5.58 -10.12
N THR A 342 4.93 -6.23 -9.15
CA THR A 342 5.76 -7.43 -9.37
C THR A 342 4.98 -8.69 -8.97
N PRO A 343 5.38 -9.89 -9.43
CA PRO A 343 4.78 -11.14 -8.97
C PRO A 343 4.87 -11.33 -7.45
N THR A 344 5.98 -10.93 -6.83
CA THR A 344 6.20 -11.02 -5.38
C THR A 344 5.24 -10.10 -4.61
N MET A 345 5.20 -8.80 -4.95
CA MET A 345 4.24 -7.87 -4.31
C MET A 345 2.79 -8.29 -4.54
N GLY A 346 2.44 -8.78 -5.73
CA GLY A 346 1.10 -9.29 -6.03
C GLY A 346 0.70 -10.43 -5.12
N ARG A 347 1.56 -11.46 -5.00
CA ARG A 347 1.33 -12.61 -4.11
C ARG A 347 1.24 -12.19 -2.64
N LEU A 348 2.11 -11.28 -2.19
CA LEU A 348 2.11 -10.80 -0.80
C LEU A 348 0.84 -10.02 -0.47
N ILE A 349 0.41 -9.12 -1.37
CA ILE A 349 -0.85 -8.38 -1.23
C ILE A 349 -2.03 -9.35 -1.20
N ASP A 350 -2.12 -10.27 -2.14
CA ASP A 350 -3.23 -11.24 -2.20
C ASP A 350 -3.27 -12.13 -0.95
N ALA A 351 -2.11 -12.60 -0.46
CA ALA A 351 -2.01 -13.35 0.77
C ALA A 351 -2.46 -12.54 2.00
N SER A 352 -2.00 -11.28 2.13
CA SER A 352 -2.40 -10.40 3.25
C SER A 352 -3.91 -10.08 3.25
N LEU A 353 -4.52 -10.00 2.06
CA LEU A 353 -5.94 -9.75 1.89
C LEU A 353 -6.80 -11.00 1.93
N SER A 354 -6.23 -12.19 1.73
CA SER A 354 -6.95 -13.47 1.84
C SER A 354 -7.62 -13.67 3.19
N ARG A 355 -7.03 -13.11 4.25
CA ARG A 355 -7.63 -13.09 5.60
C ARG A 355 -8.77 -12.07 5.73
N ARG A 356 -8.78 -11.01 4.92
CA ARG A 356 -9.89 -10.06 4.79
C ARG A 356 -10.99 -10.53 3.83
N HIS A 357 -10.71 -11.50 2.94
CA HIS A 357 -11.63 -11.89 1.88
C HIS A 357 -12.92 -12.54 2.41
N HIS A 358 -13.97 -11.72 2.30
CA HIS A 358 -15.42 -11.90 2.44
C HIS A 358 -15.98 -13.33 2.53
N VAL A 359 -16.86 -13.50 3.52
CA VAL A 359 -17.78 -14.65 3.75
C VAL A 359 -18.26 -15.32 2.46
N GLY A 360 -18.68 -14.54 1.44
CA GLY A 360 -19.21 -15.07 0.19
C GLY A 360 -18.26 -15.99 -0.62
N ARG A 361 -16.93 -15.84 -0.52
CA ARG A 361 -15.97 -16.73 -1.19
C ARG A 361 -15.69 -18.00 -0.38
N ARG A 362 -15.82 -17.92 0.95
CA ARG A 362 -15.68 -19.06 1.87
C ARG A 362 -16.88 -19.99 1.82
N LEU A 363 -18.05 -19.45 1.49
CA LEU A 363 -19.28 -20.23 1.32
C LEU A 363 -19.30 -21.00 -0.01
N GLY A 364 -18.77 -20.42 -1.11
CA GLY A 364 -18.84 -21.05 -2.45
C GLY A 364 -17.85 -22.18 -2.74
N ASN A 365 -16.91 -22.50 -1.84
CA ASN A 365 -15.84 -23.50 -2.08
C ASN A 365 -16.15 -24.90 -1.50
N ARG A 366 -17.44 -25.31 -1.40
CA ARG A 366 -17.81 -26.60 -0.79
C ARG A 366 -18.70 -27.48 -1.68
N PRO A 367 -18.51 -28.82 -1.65
CA PRO A 367 -19.53 -29.76 -2.10
C PRO A 367 -20.72 -29.74 -1.12
N ALA A 368 -21.94 -29.65 -1.66
CA ALA A 368 -23.18 -29.53 -0.90
C ALA A 368 -23.44 -30.78 -0.03
N VAL A 369 -23.30 -30.65 1.29
CA VAL A 369 -23.65 -31.72 2.24
C VAL A 369 -25.12 -31.52 2.62
N ALA A 370 -26.01 -32.15 1.85
CA ALA A 370 -27.48 -32.06 1.89
C ALA A 370 -28.04 -30.68 1.50
N ALA A 371 -28.36 -30.52 0.21
CA ALA A 371 -28.78 -29.26 -0.40
C ALA A 371 -30.07 -28.70 0.21
N LEU A 372 -29.97 -27.54 0.88
CA LEU A 372 -31.12 -26.69 1.19
C LEU A 372 -31.61 -26.09 -0.14
N SER A 373 -32.88 -26.28 -0.49
CA SER A 373 -33.43 -25.62 -1.69
C SER A 373 -33.43 -24.11 -1.48
N PRO A 374 -33.13 -23.29 -2.51
CA PRO A 374 -33.31 -21.84 -2.46
C PRO A 374 -34.72 -21.43 -2.00
N ASP A 375 -35.73 -22.23 -2.35
CA ASP A 375 -37.13 -21.97 -1.98
C ASP A 375 -37.37 -22.06 -0.47
N ALA A 376 -36.52 -22.79 0.26
CA ALA A 376 -36.55 -22.90 1.71
C ALA A 376 -35.82 -21.76 2.43
N ILE A 377 -35.21 -20.83 1.69
CA ILE A 377 -34.51 -19.68 2.24
C ILE A 377 -35.40 -18.44 2.12
N PRO A 378 -35.81 -17.81 3.23
CA PRO A 378 -36.63 -16.60 3.18
C PRO A 378 -35.81 -15.38 2.72
N GLN A 379 -36.49 -14.33 2.26
CA GLN A 379 -35.85 -13.04 1.96
C GLN A 379 -35.22 -12.40 3.21
N LEU A 380 -35.83 -12.62 4.38
CA LEU A 380 -35.31 -12.28 5.70
C LEU A 380 -35.33 -13.54 6.57
N VAL A 381 -34.17 -14.01 7.04
CA VAL A 381 -34.12 -15.14 8.00
C VAL A 381 -35.02 -14.87 9.21
N ASP A 382 -35.66 -15.89 9.79
CA ASP A 382 -36.56 -15.72 10.94
C ASP A 382 -35.87 -14.95 12.08
N VAL A 383 -36.63 -14.13 12.82
CA VAL A 383 -36.06 -13.23 13.84
C VAL A 383 -35.42 -14.00 15.00
N GLU A 384 -36.00 -15.14 15.36
CA GLU A 384 -35.50 -16.04 16.40
C GLU A 384 -34.14 -16.62 15.97
N ILE A 385 -34.07 -17.20 14.77
CA ILE A 385 -32.82 -17.74 14.21
C ILE A 385 -31.74 -16.66 14.14
N TYR A 386 -32.10 -15.44 13.75
CA TYR A 386 -31.16 -14.32 13.68
C TYR A 386 -30.61 -13.97 15.06
N ARG A 387 -31.47 -13.83 16.07
CA ARG A 387 -31.05 -13.47 17.43
C ARG A 387 -30.26 -14.58 18.10
N ASP A 388 -30.62 -15.84 17.88
CA ASP A 388 -29.94 -16.97 18.49
C ASP A 388 -28.53 -17.19 17.93
N LEU A 389 -28.33 -16.94 16.63
CA LEU A 389 -27.07 -17.29 15.94
C LEU A 389 -26.21 -16.09 15.54
N PHE A 390 -26.78 -14.90 15.40
CA PHE A 390 -26.09 -13.73 14.80
C PHE A 390 -26.18 -12.45 15.64
N ASP A 391 -26.78 -12.49 16.84
CA ASP A 391 -26.85 -11.32 17.69
C ASP A 391 -25.44 -10.78 18.03
N GLY A 392 -25.31 -9.45 17.99
CA GLY A 392 -24.02 -8.75 18.15
C GLY A 392 -22.99 -8.97 17.02
N MET A 393 -23.25 -9.82 16.02
CA MET A 393 -22.27 -10.09 14.96
C MET A 393 -22.23 -9.03 13.85
N LEU A 394 -23.32 -8.26 13.69
CA LEU A 394 -23.48 -7.21 12.66
C LEU A 394 -23.96 -5.91 13.30
N GLY A 395 -23.22 -4.82 13.12
CA GLY A 395 -23.58 -3.46 13.59
C GLY A 395 -24.58 -2.72 12.67
N SER A 396 -25.43 -3.46 11.96
CA SER A 396 -26.47 -2.91 11.08
C SER A 396 -27.84 -3.01 11.75
N TYR A 397 -28.86 -2.38 11.16
CA TYR A 397 -30.24 -2.65 11.56
C TYR A 397 -30.55 -4.15 11.42
N GLU A 398 -31.37 -4.69 12.33
CA GLU A 398 -31.71 -6.11 12.39
C GLU A 398 -32.20 -6.64 11.03
N TRP A 399 -33.09 -5.90 10.35
CA TRP A 399 -33.61 -6.29 9.03
C TRP A 399 -32.52 -6.36 7.95
N THR A 400 -31.53 -5.46 7.97
CA THR A 400 -30.39 -5.49 7.04
C THR A 400 -29.50 -6.70 7.32
N GLY A 401 -29.31 -7.02 8.60
CA GLY A 401 -28.56 -8.20 9.01
C GLY A 401 -29.24 -9.50 8.61
N ARG A 402 -30.55 -9.61 8.87
CA ARG A 402 -31.39 -10.76 8.50
C ARG A 402 -31.36 -11.03 7.00
N MET A 403 -31.49 -10.00 6.17
CA MET A 403 -31.37 -10.12 4.72
C MET A 403 -29.98 -10.57 4.28
N TYR A 404 -28.93 -10.00 4.88
CA TYR A 404 -27.56 -10.39 4.56
C TYR A 404 -27.27 -11.86 4.90
N VAL A 405 -27.82 -12.36 6.01
CA VAL A 405 -27.75 -13.78 6.38
C VAL A 405 -28.45 -14.64 5.33
N SER A 406 -29.65 -14.29 4.88
CA SER A 406 -30.34 -15.00 3.78
C SER A 406 -29.49 -15.06 2.51
N LEU A 407 -28.86 -13.95 2.09
CA LEU A 407 -27.97 -13.93 0.93
C LEU A 407 -26.74 -14.83 1.12
N CYS A 408 -26.22 -14.91 2.35
CA CYS A 408 -25.12 -15.83 2.66
C CYS A 408 -25.57 -17.29 2.56
N LEU A 409 -26.72 -17.64 3.13
CA LEU A 409 -27.30 -18.97 3.05
C LEU A 409 -27.51 -19.43 1.61
N VAL A 410 -28.01 -18.55 0.74
CA VAL A 410 -28.17 -18.85 -0.69
C VAL A 410 -26.82 -19.19 -1.33
N ARG A 411 -25.78 -18.39 -1.09
CA ARG A 411 -24.45 -18.64 -1.65
C ARG A 411 -23.76 -19.89 -1.08
N ALA A 412 -24.22 -20.35 0.09
CA ALA A 412 -23.72 -21.56 0.71
C ALA A 412 -24.45 -22.81 0.20
N ALA A 413 -25.75 -22.67 -0.09
CA ALA A 413 -26.61 -23.72 -0.62
C ALA A 413 -26.58 -23.85 -2.16
N THR A 414 -26.13 -22.83 -2.89
CA THR A 414 -26.17 -22.76 -4.36
C THR A 414 -24.83 -22.40 -4.99
N ASN A 415 -24.75 -22.52 -6.32
CA ASN A 415 -23.62 -22.06 -7.12
C ASN A 415 -23.64 -20.54 -7.41
N ALA A 416 -24.40 -19.73 -6.64
CA ALA A 416 -24.44 -18.29 -6.82
C ALA A 416 -23.05 -17.65 -6.58
N SER A 417 -22.47 -17.11 -7.64
CA SER A 417 -21.14 -16.52 -7.65
C SER A 417 -21.15 -15.05 -7.21
N THR A 418 -22.29 -14.36 -7.40
CA THR A 418 -22.49 -12.94 -7.06
C THR A 418 -23.60 -12.72 -6.02
N TRP A 419 -23.61 -11.57 -5.35
CA TRP A 419 -24.71 -11.18 -4.44
C TRP A 419 -26.00 -10.87 -5.19
N ALA A 420 -25.89 -10.42 -6.44
CA ALA A 420 -27.00 -10.22 -7.36
C ALA A 420 -27.68 -11.56 -7.70
N GLU A 421 -26.91 -12.58 -8.09
CA GLU A 421 -27.44 -13.94 -8.32
C GLU A 421 -28.10 -14.52 -7.06
N ALA A 422 -27.47 -14.34 -5.89
CA ALA A 422 -28.03 -14.81 -4.63
C ALA A 422 -29.37 -14.13 -4.31
N ALA A 423 -29.52 -12.84 -4.61
CA ALA A 423 -30.78 -12.13 -4.42
C ALA A 423 -31.87 -12.62 -5.39
N THR A 424 -31.53 -12.79 -6.67
CA THR A 424 -32.46 -13.32 -7.68
C THR A 424 -32.99 -14.70 -7.29
N ALA A 425 -32.13 -15.58 -6.76
CA ALA A 425 -32.51 -16.94 -6.36
C ALA A 425 -33.57 -16.98 -5.25
N ILE A 426 -33.68 -15.92 -4.44
CA ILE A 426 -34.74 -15.76 -3.42
C ILE A 426 -35.69 -14.61 -3.77
N GLY A 427 -35.86 -14.31 -5.06
CA GLY A 427 -36.86 -13.37 -5.58
C GLY A 427 -36.71 -11.93 -5.09
N LEU A 428 -35.50 -11.53 -4.69
CA LEU A 428 -35.14 -10.15 -4.36
C LEU A 428 -34.60 -9.42 -5.57
N ASP A 429 -34.73 -8.10 -5.55
CA ASP A 429 -34.06 -7.23 -6.52
C ASP A 429 -32.52 -7.38 -6.44
N PRO A 430 -31.81 -7.58 -7.57
CA PRO A 430 -30.36 -7.79 -7.57
C PRO A 430 -29.55 -6.62 -6.99
N THR A 431 -30.03 -5.39 -7.16
CA THR A 431 -29.37 -4.18 -6.64
C THR A 431 -29.54 -4.05 -5.13
N LEU A 432 -30.71 -4.44 -4.62
CA LEU A 432 -30.98 -4.52 -3.19
C LEU A 432 -30.09 -5.56 -2.50
N GLY A 433 -29.88 -6.72 -3.13
CA GLY A 433 -28.95 -7.73 -2.63
C GLY A 433 -27.51 -7.23 -2.52
N THR A 434 -27.03 -6.58 -3.57
CA THR A 434 -25.66 -6.04 -3.64
C THR A 434 -25.43 -4.93 -2.61
N SER A 435 -26.38 -3.99 -2.50
CA SER A 435 -26.30 -2.88 -1.54
C SER A 435 -26.38 -3.36 -0.09
N THR A 436 -27.26 -4.32 0.20
CA THR A 436 -27.38 -4.95 1.53
C THR A 436 -26.11 -5.67 1.94
N ALA A 437 -25.54 -6.50 1.04
CA ALA A 437 -24.31 -7.21 1.33
C ALA A 437 -23.15 -6.25 1.61
N ARG A 438 -23.05 -5.15 0.86
CA ARG A 438 -22.07 -4.07 1.10
C ARG A 438 -22.29 -3.42 2.48
N ALA A 439 -23.52 -3.01 2.78
CA ALA A 439 -23.86 -2.34 4.03
C ALA A 439 -23.60 -3.22 5.26
N ALA A 440 -24.09 -4.46 5.26
CA ALA A 440 -23.94 -5.39 6.38
C ALA A 440 -22.49 -5.87 6.57
N SER A 441 -21.80 -6.24 5.49
CA SER A 441 -20.43 -6.77 5.60
C SER A 441 -19.42 -5.74 6.07
N SER A 442 -19.65 -4.45 5.79
CA SER A 442 -18.81 -3.34 6.27
C SER A 442 -18.90 -3.10 7.79
N ARG A 443 -19.97 -3.58 8.44
CA ARG A 443 -20.26 -3.37 9.86
C ARG A 443 -20.16 -4.65 10.68
N ARG A 444 -19.47 -5.67 10.18
CA ARG A 444 -19.30 -6.96 10.89
C ARG A 444 -18.42 -6.76 12.11
N CYS A 445 -18.89 -7.23 13.27
CA CYS A 445 -18.20 -7.08 14.56
C CYS A 445 -17.40 -8.33 14.96
N VAL A 446 -17.47 -9.41 14.17
CA VAL A 446 -16.80 -10.69 14.39
C VAL A 446 -15.94 -11.10 13.18
N SER A 447 -15.03 -12.06 13.39
CA SER A 447 -14.20 -12.57 12.29
C SER A 447 -15.04 -13.26 11.20
N PRO A 448 -14.57 -13.30 9.94
CA PRO A 448 -15.22 -14.04 8.87
C PRO A 448 -15.41 -15.53 9.19
N GLU A 449 -14.50 -16.14 9.94
CA GLU A 449 -14.57 -17.54 10.39
C GLU A 449 -15.78 -17.77 11.29
N VAL A 450 -15.92 -16.96 12.35
CA VAL A 450 -17.01 -17.06 13.32
C VAL A 450 -18.35 -16.85 12.62
N PHE A 451 -18.45 -15.80 11.79
CA PHE A 451 -19.67 -15.53 11.03
C PHE A 451 -20.02 -16.67 10.06
N THR A 452 -19.01 -17.22 9.37
CA THR A 452 -19.23 -18.37 8.48
C THR A 452 -19.68 -19.61 9.27
N GLY A 453 -19.17 -19.80 10.49
CA GLY A 453 -19.64 -20.84 11.41
C GLY A 453 -21.11 -20.67 11.77
N ALA A 454 -21.56 -19.45 12.07
CA ALA A 454 -22.95 -19.14 12.36
C ALA A 454 -23.87 -19.36 11.14
N VAL A 455 -23.43 -18.99 9.92
CA VAL A 455 -24.15 -19.31 8.68
C VAL A 455 -24.35 -20.82 8.53
N ARG A 456 -23.31 -21.62 8.81
CA ARG A 456 -23.41 -23.10 8.76
C ARG A 456 -24.36 -23.66 9.81
N ALA A 457 -24.39 -23.08 11.01
CA ALA A 457 -25.37 -23.47 12.03
C ALA A 457 -26.79 -23.16 11.58
N ALA A 458 -27.01 -22.01 10.94
CA ALA A 458 -28.32 -21.63 10.41
C ALA A 458 -28.81 -22.56 9.30
N GLU A 459 -27.93 -23.07 8.43
CA GLU A 459 -28.29 -24.07 7.41
C GLU A 459 -28.88 -25.36 8.01
N LEU A 460 -28.45 -25.73 9.21
CA LEU A 460 -28.92 -26.94 9.90
C LEU A 460 -30.26 -26.74 10.61
N VAL A 461 -30.55 -25.51 11.04
CA VAL A 461 -31.76 -25.17 11.82
C VAL A 461 -32.91 -24.72 10.91
N LEU A 462 -32.63 -24.26 9.69
CA LEU A 462 -33.67 -23.81 8.76
C LEU A 462 -34.65 -24.93 8.36
N PRO A 463 -35.97 -24.70 8.45
CA PRO A 463 -36.96 -25.71 8.08
C PRO A 463 -36.95 -25.99 6.56
N ARG A 464 -36.59 -27.22 6.18
CA ARG A 464 -36.48 -27.64 4.77
C ARG A 464 -37.82 -27.83 4.06
N ASN A 465 -38.90 -27.97 4.82
CA ASN A 465 -40.24 -28.21 4.31
C ASN A 465 -41.05 -26.92 4.10
N ARG A 466 -40.47 -25.74 4.36
CA ARG A 466 -41.15 -24.46 4.12
C ARG A 466 -40.77 -23.95 2.75
N ASP A 467 -41.76 -23.73 1.89
CA ASP A 467 -41.57 -23.03 0.62
C ASP A 467 -41.93 -21.55 0.79
N PHE A 468 -40.92 -20.67 0.78
CA PHE A 468 -41.13 -19.24 0.87
C PHE A 468 -41.57 -18.62 -0.45
N ARG A 469 -41.26 -19.22 -1.61
CA ARG A 469 -41.73 -18.72 -2.91
C ARG A 469 -43.24 -18.90 -3.03
N GLU A 470 -43.75 -20.03 -2.55
CA GLU A 470 -45.17 -20.30 -2.50
C GLU A 470 -45.89 -19.32 -1.57
N ARG A 471 -45.37 -19.10 -0.35
CA ARG A 471 -45.93 -18.14 0.61
C ARG A 471 -45.98 -16.72 0.08
N GLU A 472 -44.90 -16.28 -0.57
CA GLU A 472 -44.85 -14.97 -1.22
C GLU A 472 -45.91 -14.84 -2.32
N SER A 473 -46.08 -15.90 -3.12
CA SER A 473 -47.07 -15.95 -4.20
C SER A 473 -48.49 -15.87 -3.67
N ARG A 474 -48.80 -16.58 -2.58
CA ARG A 474 -50.11 -16.51 -1.89
C ARG A 474 -50.41 -15.10 -1.40
N VAL A 475 -49.46 -14.45 -0.73
CA VAL A 475 -49.64 -13.06 -0.26
C VAL A 475 -49.81 -12.09 -1.43
N ARG A 476 -49.08 -12.28 -2.55
CA ARG A 476 -49.28 -11.47 -3.77
C ARG A 476 -50.66 -11.70 -4.39
N ALA A 477 -51.18 -12.92 -4.37
CA ALA A 477 -52.53 -13.22 -4.87
C ALA A 477 -53.61 -12.50 -4.05
N LEU A 478 -53.45 -12.38 -2.74
CA LEU A 478 -54.36 -11.60 -1.87
C LEU A 478 -54.34 -10.09 -2.15
N ALA A 479 -53.26 -9.57 -2.73
CA ALA A 479 -53.18 -8.16 -3.15
C ALA A 479 -53.92 -7.89 -4.48
N ASN A 480 -54.33 -8.93 -5.22
CA ASN A 480 -55.04 -8.78 -6.48
C ASN A 480 -56.44 -8.15 -6.24
N PRO A 481 -56.84 -7.10 -6.99
CA PRO A 481 -58.16 -6.47 -6.86
C PRO A 481 -59.36 -7.43 -7.00
N SER A 482 -59.18 -8.57 -7.68
CA SER A 482 -60.20 -9.60 -7.86
C SER A 482 -60.39 -10.53 -6.65
N SER A 483 -59.54 -10.42 -5.63
CA SER A 483 -59.61 -11.25 -4.42
C SER A 483 -60.76 -10.81 -3.49
N THR A 484 -61.59 -11.76 -3.05
CA THR A 484 -62.64 -11.54 -2.04
C THR A 484 -62.08 -11.38 -0.62
N ALA A 485 -60.80 -11.71 -0.40
CA ALA A 485 -60.17 -11.72 0.92
C ALA A 485 -60.20 -10.35 1.62
N ARG A 486 -60.19 -9.25 0.86
CA ARG A 486 -60.34 -7.90 1.44
C ARG A 486 -61.70 -7.71 2.10
N GLU A 487 -62.76 -8.22 1.49
CA GLU A 487 -64.13 -8.09 1.99
C GLU A 487 -64.37 -9.03 3.16
N GLU A 488 -63.87 -10.26 3.06
CA GLU A 488 -63.84 -11.23 4.17
C GLU A 488 -63.11 -10.66 5.39
N TRP A 489 -61.93 -10.06 5.20
CA TRP A 489 -61.20 -9.41 6.28
C TRP A 489 -61.96 -8.25 6.91
N CYS A 490 -62.58 -7.38 6.11
CA CYS A 490 -63.31 -6.23 6.64
C CYS A 490 -64.55 -6.66 7.45
N THR A 491 -65.19 -7.76 7.04
CA THR A 491 -66.43 -8.26 7.64
C THR A 491 -66.22 -9.29 8.75
N SER A 492 -64.99 -9.78 8.94
CA SER A 492 -64.58 -10.78 9.94
C SER A 492 -64.98 -10.49 11.39
N VAL A 493 -65.19 -9.22 11.75
CA VAL A 493 -65.51 -8.78 13.11
C VAL A 493 -66.62 -7.73 13.11
N SER A 494 -67.32 -7.61 14.25
CA SER A 494 -68.30 -6.56 14.51
C SER A 494 -67.81 -5.67 15.66
N PRO A 495 -67.72 -4.34 15.48
CA PRO A 495 -67.94 -3.59 14.23
C PRO A 495 -66.88 -3.86 13.16
N HIS A 496 -67.26 -3.72 11.88
CA HIS A 496 -66.40 -4.02 10.73
C HIS A 496 -65.08 -3.25 10.73
N ARG A 497 -64.01 -3.91 10.26
CA ARG A 497 -62.68 -3.28 10.12
C ARG A 497 -62.72 -2.25 8.99
N LYS A 498 -61.98 -1.15 9.16
CA LYS A 498 -61.83 -0.14 8.09
C LYS A 498 -61.11 -0.76 6.90
N ARG A 499 -61.60 -0.50 5.68
CA ARG A 499 -60.98 -0.96 4.42
C ARG A 499 -59.50 -0.57 4.28
N THR A 500 -59.12 0.58 4.82
CA THR A 500 -57.73 1.07 4.81
C THR A 500 -56.76 0.19 5.62
N THR A 501 -57.26 -0.68 6.51
CA THR A 501 -56.42 -1.61 7.29
C THR A 501 -55.94 -2.81 6.48
N TRP A 502 -56.56 -3.09 5.33
CA TRP A 502 -56.19 -4.24 4.49
C TRP A 502 -54.75 -4.15 3.98
N SER A 503 -54.29 -2.96 3.55
CA SER A 503 -52.90 -2.78 3.11
C SER A 503 -51.91 -3.07 4.24
N TYR A 504 -52.25 -2.75 5.50
CA TYR A 504 -51.43 -3.08 6.65
C TYR A 504 -51.48 -4.57 7.01
N ALA A 505 -52.64 -5.23 6.85
CA ALA A 505 -52.80 -6.67 7.00
C ALA A 505 -51.97 -7.44 5.95
N LEU A 506 -52.02 -7.03 4.68
CA LEU A 506 -51.17 -7.55 3.61
C LEU A 506 -49.68 -7.33 3.90
N THR A 507 -49.31 -6.14 4.37
CA THR A 507 -47.92 -5.84 4.78
C THR A 507 -47.50 -6.74 5.93
N TRP A 508 -48.38 -7.01 6.89
CA TRP A 508 -48.11 -7.90 8.01
C TRP A 508 -47.90 -9.35 7.54
N MET A 509 -48.79 -9.88 6.68
CA MET A 509 -48.62 -11.22 6.11
C MET A 509 -47.33 -11.34 5.28
N TRP A 510 -46.98 -10.29 4.54
CA TRP A 510 -45.71 -10.22 3.81
C TRP A 510 -44.49 -10.31 4.74
N CYS A 511 -44.45 -9.51 5.80
CA CYS A 511 -43.31 -9.48 6.71
C CYS A 511 -43.22 -10.69 7.65
N GLU A 512 -44.35 -11.19 8.15
CA GLU A 512 -44.38 -12.19 9.23
C GLU A 512 -44.63 -13.62 8.74
N VAL A 513 -45.31 -13.80 7.61
CA VAL A 513 -45.62 -15.15 7.06
C VAL A 513 -44.69 -15.49 5.90
N ALA A 514 -44.55 -14.57 4.94
CA ALA A 514 -43.67 -14.72 3.80
C ALA A 514 -42.21 -14.31 4.10
N GLN A 515 -41.94 -13.70 5.26
CA GLN A 515 -40.61 -13.23 5.66
C GLN A 515 -39.97 -12.28 4.63
N GLY A 516 -40.80 -11.43 4.01
CA GLY A 516 -40.41 -10.44 3.03
C GLY A 516 -40.05 -9.07 3.65
N PRO A 517 -39.18 -8.28 3.00
CA PRO A 517 -38.91 -6.90 3.41
C PRO A 517 -40.16 -6.03 3.33
N LEU A 518 -40.37 -5.17 4.32
CA LEU A 518 -41.50 -4.24 4.34
C LEU A 518 -41.56 -3.39 3.06
N ASP A 519 -40.41 -2.96 2.55
CA ASP A 519 -40.29 -2.05 1.42
C ASP A 519 -40.70 -2.69 0.08
N THR A 520 -40.80 -4.02 0.04
CA THR A 520 -41.21 -4.79 -1.13
C THR A 520 -42.62 -5.39 -1.00
N SER A 521 -43.37 -4.98 0.03
CA SER A 521 -44.71 -5.52 0.26
C SER A 521 -45.65 -5.25 -0.93
N PRO A 522 -46.41 -6.27 -1.40
CA PRO A 522 -47.33 -6.12 -2.53
C PRO A 522 -48.55 -5.23 -2.21
N ALA A 523 -48.72 -4.82 -0.95
CA ALA A 523 -49.77 -3.88 -0.56
C ALA A 523 -49.57 -2.47 -1.13
N TRP A 524 -48.34 -2.15 -1.59
CA TRP A 524 -47.95 -0.82 -2.04
C TRP A 524 -47.31 -0.89 -3.42
N ALA A 525 -47.76 -0.05 -4.35
CA ALA A 525 -47.18 0.02 -5.69
C ALA A 525 -45.76 0.62 -5.70
N VAL A 526 -45.44 1.45 -4.70
CA VAL A 526 -44.14 2.06 -4.47
C VAL A 526 -43.78 1.84 -2.99
N ALA A 527 -42.48 1.77 -2.68
CA ALA A 527 -42.00 1.60 -1.31
C ALA A 527 -42.68 2.61 -0.35
N PRO A 528 -43.21 2.16 0.79
CA PRO A 528 -43.98 3.00 1.70
C PRO A 528 -43.11 4.10 2.32
N SER A 529 -43.68 5.29 2.49
CA SER A 529 -43.01 6.42 3.15
C SER A 529 -42.88 6.22 4.67
N SER A 530 -42.02 6.99 5.34
CA SER A 530 -41.82 6.89 6.79
C SER A 530 -43.10 6.98 7.63
N PRO A 531 -44.07 7.88 7.34
CA PRO A 531 -45.36 7.89 8.05
C PRO A 531 -46.17 6.60 7.88
N VAL A 532 -46.17 6.02 6.68
CA VAL A 532 -46.87 4.75 6.40
C VAL A 532 -46.22 3.59 7.15
N LYS A 533 -44.88 3.55 7.20
CA LYS A 533 -44.12 2.56 7.99
C LYS A 533 -44.45 2.67 9.49
N ALA A 534 -44.56 3.89 10.02
CA ALA A 534 -44.94 4.12 11.41
C ALA A 534 -46.38 3.67 11.71
N ALA A 535 -47.33 3.99 10.83
CA ALA A 535 -48.71 3.55 10.94
C ALA A 535 -48.85 2.02 10.87
N TYR A 536 -48.10 1.36 9.98
CA TYR A 536 -48.02 -0.10 9.92
C TYR A 536 -47.51 -0.69 11.24
N ARG A 537 -46.43 -0.15 11.82
CA ARG A 537 -45.90 -0.65 13.11
C ARG A 537 -46.93 -0.50 14.24
N ALA A 538 -47.65 0.62 14.27
CA ALA A 538 -48.73 0.83 15.24
C ALA A 538 -49.90 -0.14 15.03
N PHE A 539 -50.23 -0.47 13.77
CA PHE A 539 -51.21 -1.50 13.44
C PHE A 539 -50.74 -2.88 13.92
N ALA A 540 -49.51 -3.30 13.56
CA ALA A 540 -48.94 -4.59 13.93
C ALA A 540 -48.87 -4.80 15.44
N ALA A 541 -48.49 -3.76 16.20
CA ALA A 541 -48.43 -3.81 17.66
C ALA A 541 -49.81 -4.00 18.32
N ARG A 542 -50.89 -3.55 17.68
CA ARG A 542 -52.27 -3.66 18.20
C ARG A 542 -52.97 -4.97 17.83
N LEU A 543 -52.34 -5.82 17.00
CA LEU A 543 -52.93 -7.11 16.62
C LEU A 543 -52.96 -8.07 17.80
N THR A 544 -54.16 -8.57 18.14
CA THR A 544 -54.35 -9.64 19.12
C THR A 544 -53.82 -10.98 18.58
N PRO A 545 -53.47 -11.95 19.44
CA PRO A 545 -53.05 -13.28 19.01
C PRO A 545 -54.06 -13.93 18.04
N SER A 546 -55.36 -13.87 18.36
CA SER A 546 -56.42 -14.40 17.50
C SER A 546 -56.44 -13.78 16.10
N THR A 547 -56.22 -12.46 16.00
CA THR A 547 -56.17 -11.77 14.71
C THR A 547 -54.92 -12.16 13.91
N ARG A 548 -53.79 -12.40 14.59
CA ARG A 548 -52.56 -12.86 13.92
C ARG A 548 -52.75 -14.26 13.35
N ASP A 549 -53.45 -15.13 14.07
CA ASP A 549 -53.75 -16.49 13.60
C ASP A 549 -54.74 -16.49 12.42
N GLU A 550 -55.73 -15.59 12.44
CA GLU A 550 -56.62 -15.34 11.29
C GLU A 550 -55.81 -14.93 10.05
N LEU A 551 -54.89 -13.97 10.18
CA LEU A 551 -54.03 -13.53 9.07
C LEU A 551 -53.07 -14.63 8.59
N ARG A 552 -52.54 -15.45 9.49
CA ARG A 552 -51.73 -16.62 9.11
C ARG A 552 -52.54 -17.63 8.32
N LEU A 553 -53.78 -17.89 8.73
CA LEU A 553 -54.69 -18.78 8.03
C LEU A 553 -55.02 -18.24 6.64
N LEU A 554 -55.31 -16.94 6.52
CA LEU A 554 -55.58 -16.29 5.24
C LEU A 554 -54.38 -16.36 4.28
N ALA A 555 -53.16 -16.17 4.77
CA ALA A 555 -51.94 -16.30 3.96
C ALA A 555 -51.58 -17.77 3.62
N SER A 556 -52.22 -18.74 4.29
CA SER A 556 -51.98 -20.18 4.11
C SER A 556 -53.02 -20.87 3.23
N ARG A 557 -54.17 -20.23 3.02
CA ARG A 557 -55.15 -20.60 1.98
C ARG A 557 -54.62 -20.21 0.61
#